data_AF-A0A254UMR0-F1
#
_entry.id   AF-A0A254UMR0-F1
#
_cell.length_a   1.000
_cell.length_b   1.000
_cell.length_c   1.000
_cell.angle_alpha   90.00
_cell.angle_beta   90.00
_cell.angle_gamma   90.00
#
_symmetry.space_group_name_H-M   'P 1'
#
loop_
_entity.id
_entity.type
_entity.pdbx_description
1 polymer ?
#
loop_
_entity_poly.entity_id
_entity_poly.type
_entity_poly.pdbx_seq_one_letter_code
_entity_poly.pdbx_strand_id
1 'polypeptide(L)'
;MAQQLASMLMEDADYLGASRALEDAVRLLPRACPRSSSGYDKQRFSATCYGLGSLSAGVTLTTDRLLSFVLGTLEASRGLVAGLFLDARTDLSGLRREHPELAKEFGKIGAELNRDSSNIQRRFKFGAQNEIIMQDNIELNRGIQLQREFDDLVETIREKNWIL
;
A
#
# COMPACT_ATOMS: atom_id res chain seq x y z
N MET A 1 -9.74 14.84 4.63
CA MET A 1 -8.53 15.70 4.65
C MET A 1 -7.84 15.77 3.29
N ALA A 2 -7.23 14.70 2.75
CA ALA A 2 -6.55 14.78 1.43
C ALA A 2 -7.49 15.12 0.26
N GLN A 3 -8.68 14.53 0.20
CA GLN A 3 -9.70 14.88 -0.81
C GLN A 3 -10.18 16.33 -0.70
N GLN A 4 -10.32 16.86 0.52
CA GLN A 4 -10.69 18.26 0.76
C GLN A 4 -9.57 19.21 0.33
N LEU A 5 -8.32 18.89 0.66
CA LEU A 5 -7.16 19.65 0.21
C LEU A 5 -7.06 19.66 -1.32
N ALA A 6 -7.24 18.51 -1.96
CA ALA A 6 -7.24 18.41 -3.41
C ALA A 6 -8.39 19.23 -4.03
N SER A 7 -9.57 19.23 -3.41
CA SER A 7 -10.71 20.03 -3.88
C SER A 7 -10.40 21.53 -3.83
N MET A 8 -9.85 22.03 -2.72
CA MET A 8 -9.43 23.44 -2.60
C MET A 8 -8.34 23.81 -3.62
N LEU A 9 -7.34 22.93 -3.82
CA LEU A 9 -6.29 23.17 -4.81
C LEU A 9 -6.84 23.16 -6.24
N MET A 10 -7.85 22.34 -6.53
CA MET A 10 -8.53 22.36 -7.84
C MET A 10 -9.36 23.63 -8.04
N GLU A 11 -10.00 24.17 -6.99
CA GLU A 11 -10.69 25.46 -7.03
C GLU A 11 -9.72 26.60 -7.35
N ASP A 12 -8.49 26.54 -6.83
CA ASP A 12 -7.40 27.47 -7.13
C ASP A 12 -6.68 27.18 -8.47
N ALA A 13 -7.18 26.23 -9.27
CA ALA A 13 -6.58 25.74 -10.52
C ALA A 13 -5.15 25.16 -10.38
N ASP A 14 -4.72 24.83 -9.16
CA ASP A 14 -3.48 24.10 -8.89
C ASP A 14 -3.69 22.58 -8.99
N TYR A 15 -3.93 22.11 -10.22
CA TYR A 15 -4.09 20.69 -10.52
C TYR A 15 -2.83 19.87 -10.19
N LEU A 16 -1.65 20.48 -10.28
CA LEU A 16 -0.40 19.81 -9.97
C LEU A 16 -0.26 19.59 -8.45
N GLY A 17 -0.60 20.58 -7.63
CA GLY A 17 -0.67 20.48 -6.19
C GLY A 17 -1.73 19.48 -5.74
N ALA A 18 -2.92 19.53 -6.35
CA ALA A 18 -4.00 18.58 -6.08
C ALA A 18 -3.57 17.14 -6.38
N SER A 19 -2.94 16.90 -7.53
CA SER A 19 -2.37 15.59 -7.91
C SER A 19 -1.35 15.11 -6.86
N ARG A 20 -0.42 15.98 -6.45
CA ARG A 20 0.61 15.63 -5.45
C ARG A 20 0.01 15.27 -4.09
N ALA A 21 -0.98 16.04 -3.62
CA ALA A 21 -1.64 15.79 -2.35
C ALA A 21 -2.34 14.42 -2.33
N LEU A 22 -3.01 14.05 -3.43
CA LEU A 22 -3.67 12.76 -3.57
C LEU A 22 -2.68 11.61 -3.71
N GLU A 23 -1.61 11.78 -4.49
CA GLU A 23 -0.52 10.80 -4.61
C GLU A 23 0.11 10.50 -3.24
N ASP A 24 0.38 11.54 -2.45
CA ASP A 24 0.99 11.39 -1.14
C ASP A 24 0.01 10.74 -0.15
N ALA A 25 -1.29 11.01 -0.28
CA ALA A 25 -2.31 10.29 0.49
C ALA A 25 -2.34 8.79 0.15
N VAL A 26 -2.28 8.42 -1.14
CA VAL A 26 -2.18 7.02 -1.60
C VAL A 26 -0.93 6.34 -1.02
N ARG A 27 0.20 7.05 -0.96
CA ARG A 27 1.46 6.54 -0.40
C ARG A 27 1.45 6.32 1.09
N LEU A 28 0.60 7.04 1.81
CA LEU A 28 0.48 6.92 3.25
C LEU A 28 -0.51 5.83 3.68
N LEU A 29 -1.30 5.27 2.74
CA LEU A 29 -2.26 4.20 3.03
C LEU A 29 -1.67 3.00 3.79
N PRO A 30 -0.53 2.40 3.37
CA PRO A 30 0.04 1.26 4.09
C PRO A 30 0.50 1.60 5.53
N ARG A 31 0.76 2.88 5.82
CA ARG A 31 1.15 3.36 7.15
C ARG A 31 -0.05 3.72 8.01
N ALA A 32 -1.11 4.25 7.39
CA ALA A 32 -2.33 4.65 8.07
C ALA A 32 -3.23 3.46 8.44
N CYS A 33 -3.13 2.35 7.70
CA CYS A 33 -3.69 1.06 8.12
C CYS A 33 -2.68 -0.07 7.91
N PRO A 34 -1.81 -0.31 8.90
CA PRO A 34 -0.89 -1.42 8.87
C PRO A 34 -1.63 -2.76 8.78
N ARG A 35 -0.97 -3.76 8.17
CA ARG A 35 -1.51 -5.13 8.09
C ARG A 35 -1.84 -5.76 9.45
N SER A 36 -1.20 -5.31 10.52
CA SER A 36 -1.44 -5.75 11.90
C SER A 36 -2.69 -5.14 12.55
N SER A 37 -3.34 -4.16 11.90
CA SER A 37 -4.58 -3.55 12.37
C SER A 37 -5.72 -4.55 12.51
N SER A 38 -6.68 -4.24 13.38
CA SER A 38 -7.89 -5.06 13.55
C SER A 38 -8.72 -5.09 12.26
N GLY A 39 -9.53 -6.14 12.06
CA GLY A 39 -10.43 -6.22 10.91
C GLY A 39 -11.40 -5.05 10.83
N TYR A 40 -11.91 -4.58 11.98
CA TYR A 40 -12.79 -3.41 12.07
C TYR A 40 -12.09 -2.12 11.60
N ASP A 41 -10.86 -1.89 12.07
CA ASP A 41 -10.09 -0.70 11.68
C ASP A 41 -9.77 -0.73 10.18
N LYS A 42 -9.42 -1.90 9.64
CA LYS A 42 -9.17 -2.09 8.20
C LYS A 42 -10.41 -1.84 7.35
N GLN A 43 -11.58 -2.32 7.80
CA GLN A 43 -12.84 -2.11 7.08
C GLN A 43 -13.23 -0.63 7.07
N ARG A 44 -13.14 0.05 8.22
CA ARG A 44 -13.40 1.49 8.34
C ARG A 44 -12.42 2.33 7.51
N PHE A 45 -11.15 1.95 7.54
CA PHE A 45 -10.11 2.59 6.75
C PHE A 45 -10.33 2.41 5.24
N SER A 46 -10.65 1.19 4.80
CA SER A 46 -10.94 0.89 3.39
C SER A 46 -12.08 1.73 2.83
N ALA A 47 -13.16 1.91 3.60
CA ALA A 47 -14.27 2.78 3.22
C ALA A 47 -13.85 4.25 3.06
N THR A 48 -12.90 4.71 3.88
CA THR A 48 -12.38 6.08 3.84
C THR A 48 -11.42 6.31 2.67
N CYS A 49 -10.73 5.26 2.23
CA CYS A 49 -9.70 5.34 1.20
C CYS A 49 -10.19 4.94 -0.20
N TYR A 50 -11.44 4.51 -0.31
CA TYR A 50 -12.06 4.17 -1.58
C TYR A 50 -12.04 5.36 -2.55
N GLY A 51 -11.67 5.10 -3.80
CA GLY A 51 -11.67 6.10 -4.87
C GLY A 51 -10.50 7.11 -4.84
N LEU A 52 -9.65 7.12 -3.81
CA LEU A 52 -8.50 8.05 -3.74
C LEU A 52 -7.52 7.87 -4.92
N GLY A 53 -7.24 6.63 -5.30
CA GLY A 53 -6.38 6.33 -6.45
C GLY A 53 -6.97 6.80 -7.78
N SER A 54 -8.26 6.57 -7.98
CA SER A 54 -8.98 7.02 -9.18
C SER A 54 -9.07 8.53 -9.27
N LEU A 55 -9.33 9.20 -8.14
CA LEU A 55 -9.33 10.67 -8.07
C LEU A 55 -7.94 11.23 -8.35
N SER A 56 -6.90 10.64 -7.77
CA SER A 56 -5.51 11.00 -8.06
C SER A 56 -5.21 10.90 -9.55
N ALA A 57 -5.50 9.76 -10.16
CA ALA A 57 -5.27 9.53 -11.58
C ALA A 57 -6.05 10.52 -12.46
N GLY A 58 -7.32 10.79 -12.12
CA GLY A 58 -8.15 11.76 -12.83
C GLY A 58 -7.57 13.16 -12.81
N VAL A 59 -7.12 13.63 -11.65
CA VAL A 59 -6.46 14.95 -11.53
C VAL A 59 -5.10 14.96 -12.24
N THR A 60 -4.34 13.87 -12.17
CA THR A 60 -3.06 13.80 -12.89
C THR A 60 -3.23 13.87 -14.41
N LEU A 61 -4.33 13.34 -14.97
CA LEU A 61 -4.63 13.44 -16.40
C LEU A 61 -4.88 14.87 -16.89
N THR A 62 -5.20 15.81 -15.99
CA THR A 62 -5.34 17.24 -16.33
C THR A 62 -4.02 18.00 -16.26
N THR A 63 -2.90 17.31 -16.07
CA THR A 63 -1.55 17.89 -16.00
C THR A 63 -0.67 17.32 -17.13
N ASP A 64 0.43 17.98 -17.45
CA ASP A 64 1.39 17.54 -18.49
C ASP A 64 2.24 16.31 -18.10
N ARG A 65 1.76 15.47 -17.17
CA ARG A 65 2.47 14.26 -16.76
C ARG A 65 2.25 13.11 -17.74
N LEU A 66 3.26 12.26 -17.84
CA LEU A 66 3.22 11.07 -18.69
C LEU A 66 2.12 10.10 -18.24
N LEU A 67 1.42 9.49 -19.20
CA LEU A 67 0.37 8.49 -18.95
C LEU A 67 0.89 7.28 -18.15
N SER A 68 2.16 6.91 -18.33
CA SER A 68 2.82 5.85 -17.56
C SER A 68 2.81 6.14 -16.05
N PHE A 69 2.94 7.41 -15.66
CA PHE A 69 2.89 7.83 -14.26
C PHE A 69 1.47 7.72 -13.68
N VAL A 70 0.46 8.10 -14.48
CA VAL A 70 -0.96 7.97 -14.12
C VAL A 70 -1.32 6.51 -13.88
N LEU A 71 -0.95 5.63 -14.82
CA LEU A 71 -1.18 4.19 -14.74
C LEU A 71 -0.46 3.56 -13.55
N GLY A 72 0.81 3.89 -13.33
CA GLY A 72 1.57 3.40 -12.18
C GLY A 72 0.91 3.76 -10.84
N THR A 73 0.40 4.98 -10.72
CA THR A 73 -0.33 5.43 -9.52
C THR A 73 -1.65 4.66 -9.33
N LEU A 74 -2.40 4.45 -10.41
CA LEU A 74 -3.67 3.73 -10.38
C LEU A 74 -3.48 2.27 -10.00
N GLU A 75 -2.53 1.57 -10.62
CA GLU A 75 -2.24 0.16 -10.33
C GLU A 75 -1.70 -0.02 -8.90
N ALA A 76 -0.83 0.88 -8.44
CA ALA A 76 -0.36 0.87 -7.06
C ALA A 76 -1.50 1.03 -6.05
N SER A 77 -2.46 1.92 -6.32
CA SER A 77 -3.62 2.11 -5.46
C SER A 77 -4.56 0.89 -5.44
N ARG A 78 -4.76 0.22 -6.59
CA ARG A 78 -5.58 -1.00 -6.70
C ARG A 78 -4.95 -2.17 -5.96
N GLY A 79 -3.64 -2.36 -6.10
CA GLY A 79 -2.90 -3.39 -5.36
C GLY A 79 -2.98 -3.18 -3.84
N LEU A 80 -2.86 -1.92 -3.38
CA LEU A 80 -3.00 -1.58 -1.96
C LEU A 80 -4.40 -1.86 -1.42
N VAL A 81 -5.44 -1.43 -2.13
CA VAL A 81 -6.84 -1.65 -1.71
C VAL A 81 -7.18 -3.14 -1.71
N ALA A 82 -6.73 -3.90 -2.72
CA ALA A 82 -6.91 -5.35 -2.76
C ALA A 82 -6.22 -6.05 -1.58
N GLY A 83 -4.98 -5.66 -1.25
CA GLY A 83 -4.26 -6.17 -0.08
C GLY A 83 -4.97 -5.87 1.24
N LEU A 84 -5.37 -4.61 1.45
CA LEU A 84 -6.14 -4.20 2.63
C LEU A 84 -7.46 -4.97 2.76
N PHE A 85 -8.14 -5.24 1.64
CA PHE A 85 -9.40 -5.97 1.63
C PHE A 85 -9.22 -7.45 1.99
N LEU A 86 -8.16 -8.09 1.49
CA LEU A 86 -7.78 -9.45 1.89
C LEU A 86 -7.41 -9.49 3.37
N ASP A 87 -6.60 -8.54 3.83
CA ASP A 87 -6.16 -8.44 5.23
C ASP A 87 -7.29 -8.10 6.21
N ALA A 88 -8.33 -7.38 5.78
CA ALA A 88 -9.49 -7.02 6.59
C ALA A 88 -10.38 -8.23 6.90
N ARG A 89 -10.40 -9.22 6.00
CA ARG A 89 -11.14 -10.47 6.18
C ARG A 89 -10.42 -11.50 7.03
N THR A 90 -9.12 -11.29 7.30
CA THR A 90 -8.31 -12.18 8.12
C THR A 90 -8.36 -11.74 9.58
N ASP A 91 -9.21 -12.39 10.39
CA ASP A 91 -9.19 -12.24 11.85
C ASP A 91 -8.03 -13.04 12.45
N LEU A 92 -7.08 -12.34 13.07
CA LEU A 92 -5.90 -12.94 13.71
C LEU A 92 -6.13 -13.28 15.18
N SER A 93 -7.34 -13.08 15.72
CA SER A 93 -7.64 -13.30 17.14
C SER A 93 -7.47 -14.76 17.55
N GLY A 94 -7.86 -15.70 16.68
CA GLY A 94 -7.61 -17.14 16.86
C GLY A 94 -6.11 -17.44 16.86
N LEU A 95 -5.39 -16.95 15.84
CA LEU A 95 -3.95 -17.16 15.72
C LEU A 95 -3.16 -16.60 16.91
N ARG A 96 -3.53 -15.43 17.43
CA ARG A 96 -2.89 -14.84 18.63
C ARG A 96 -3.10 -15.67 19.89
N ARG A 97 -4.22 -16.41 19.97
CA ARG A 97 -4.57 -17.24 21.13
C ARG A 97 -3.85 -18.57 21.08
N GLU A 98 -3.81 -19.21 19.92
CA GLU A 98 -3.31 -20.58 19.77
C GLU A 98 -1.82 -20.61 19.41
N HIS A 99 -1.34 -19.64 18.63
CA HIS A 99 0.04 -19.55 18.17
C HIS A 99 0.59 -18.10 18.24
N PRO A 100 0.83 -17.57 19.46
CA PRO A 100 1.23 -16.17 19.67
C PRO A 100 2.54 -15.80 18.95
N GLU A 101 3.49 -16.73 18.81
CA GLU A 101 4.75 -16.49 18.12
C GLU A 101 4.56 -16.29 16.60
N LEU A 102 3.67 -17.07 15.97
CA LEU A 102 3.34 -16.89 14.55
C LEU A 102 2.61 -15.57 14.31
N ALA A 103 1.72 -15.19 15.22
CA ALA A 103 1.05 -13.89 15.15
C ALA A 103 2.05 -12.72 15.27
N LYS A 104 3.09 -12.87 16.10
CA LYS A 104 4.17 -11.89 16.26
C LYS A 104 5.03 -11.79 15.00
N GLU A 105 5.40 -12.92 14.41
CA GLU A 105 6.18 -12.98 13.17
C GLU A 105 5.39 -12.40 11.98
N PHE A 106 4.09 -12.72 11.88
CA PHE A 106 3.18 -12.15 10.89
C PHE A 106 3.12 -10.63 11.00
N GLY A 107 3.00 -10.11 12.23
CA GLY A 107 3.02 -8.68 12.50
C GLY A 107 4.35 -8.02 12.10
N LYS A 108 5.48 -8.70 12.34
CA LYS A 108 6.83 -8.20 12.01
C LYS A 108 7.03 -8.10 10.50
N ILE A 109 6.81 -9.19 9.77
CA ILE A 109 6.99 -9.23 8.30
C ILE A 109 5.99 -8.27 7.63
N GLY A 110 4.74 -8.23 8.10
CA GLY A 110 3.74 -7.29 7.62
C GLY A 110 4.16 -5.82 7.80
N ALA A 111 4.81 -5.46 8.91
CA ALA A 111 5.33 -4.11 9.13
C ALA A 111 6.52 -3.77 8.21
N GLU A 112 7.39 -4.74 7.93
CA GLU A 112 8.53 -4.58 7.01
C GLU A 112 8.05 -4.39 5.56
N LEU A 113 7.07 -5.20 5.12
CA LEU A 113 6.44 -5.05 3.80
C LEU A 113 5.72 -3.69 3.63
N ASN A 114 5.08 -3.17 4.69
CA ASN A 114 4.47 -1.84 4.63
C ASN A 114 5.52 -0.74 4.46
N ARG A 115 6.72 -0.91 5.04
CA ARG A 115 7.84 0.01 4.85
C ARG A 115 8.34 -0.04 3.40
N ASP A 116 8.49 -1.24 2.82
CA ASP A 116 9.00 -1.40 1.45
C ASP A 116 8.02 -0.98 0.36
N SER A 117 6.72 -1.20 0.53
CA SER A 117 5.70 -0.69 -0.41
C SER A 117 5.77 0.83 -0.57
N SER A 118 6.08 1.56 0.52
CA SER A 118 6.29 3.01 0.50
C SER A 118 7.59 3.43 -0.21
N ASN A 119 8.59 2.54 -0.29
CA ASN A 119 9.85 2.75 -1.03
C ASN A 119 9.65 2.50 -2.54
N ILE A 120 8.96 1.42 -2.92
CA ILE A 120 8.67 1.08 -4.33
C ILE A 120 7.89 2.22 -5.01
N GLN A 121 6.86 2.77 -4.36
CA GLN A 121 6.12 3.90 -4.89
C GLN A 121 6.96 5.19 -4.99
N ARG A 122 7.97 5.36 -4.13
CA ARG A 122 8.93 6.47 -4.19
C ARG A 122 9.84 6.35 -5.43
N ARG A 123 10.24 5.13 -5.79
CA ARG A 123 11.10 4.82 -6.94
C ARG A 123 10.44 5.15 -8.28
N PHE A 124 9.12 4.91 -8.42
CA PHE A 124 8.36 5.37 -9.59
C PHE A 124 8.28 6.90 -9.76
N LYS A 125 8.60 7.71 -8.73
CA LYS A 125 8.74 9.17 -8.86
C LYS A 125 10.13 9.61 -9.37
N PHE A 126 11.16 8.77 -9.25
CA PHE A 126 12.56 9.11 -9.59
C PHE A 126 13.07 8.52 -10.92
N GLY A 127 12.28 7.67 -11.59
CA GLY A 127 12.66 7.03 -12.86
C GLY A 127 12.85 7.96 -14.08
N ALA A 128 12.92 9.28 -13.88
CA ALA A 128 13.20 10.26 -14.93
C ALA A 128 14.67 10.71 -15.00
N GLN A 129 15.56 10.24 -14.12
CA GLN A 129 17.01 10.48 -14.25
C GLN A 129 17.84 9.19 -14.08
N ASN A 130 18.77 9.01 -15.01
CA ASN A 130 19.26 7.76 -15.57
C ASN A 130 20.48 7.12 -14.84
N GLU A 131 20.51 7.09 -13.50
CA GLU A 131 21.65 6.50 -12.75
C GLU A 131 21.29 5.39 -11.74
N ILE A 132 20.02 5.01 -11.60
CA ILE A 132 19.53 4.08 -10.55
C ILE A 132 19.16 2.70 -11.15
N ILE A 133 20.13 1.94 -11.67
CA ILE A 133 19.84 0.58 -12.21
C ILE A 133 20.42 -0.53 -11.31
N MET A 134 21.49 -0.27 -10.54
CA MET A 134 22.12 -1.30 -9.68
C MET A 134 21.53 -1.38 -8.26
N GLN A 135 21.27 -0.25 -7.60
CA GLN A 135 20.62 -0.21 -6.28
C GLN A 135 19.18 -0.74 -6.35
N ASP A 136 18.55 -0.51 -7.50
CA ASP A 136 17.18 -0.88 -7.81
C ASP A 136 16.96 -2.40 -7.71
N ASN A 137 17.94 -3.21 -8.14
CA ASN A 137 17.85 -4.67 -8.09
C ASN A 137 17.95 -5.24 -6.67
N ILE A 138 18.80 -4.68 -5.80
CA ILE A 138 18.99 -5.19 -4.43
C ILE A 138 17.73 -4.97 -3.59
N GLU A 139 17.13 -3.78 -3.68
CA GLU A 139 15.90 -3.46 -2.98
C GLU A 139 14.67 -4.15 -3.58
N LEU A 140 14.60 -4.31 -4.91
CA LEU A 140 13.56 -5.15 -5.54
C LEU A 140 13.68 -6.60 -5.07
N ASN A 141 14.89 -7.13 -5.01
CA ASN A 141 15.14 -8.47 -4.50
C ASN A 141 14.76 -8.61 -3.03
N ARG A 142 14.97 -7.58 -2.19
CA ARG A 142 14.52 -7.59 -0.79
C ARG A 142 13.00 -7.59 -0.67
N GLY A 143 12.30 -6.77 -1.46
CA GLY A 143 10.83 -6.76 -1.48
C GLY A 143 10.25 -8.11 -1.94
N ILE A 144 10.81 -8.69 -3.01
CA ILE A 144 10.43 -10.02 -3.49
C ILE A 144 10.69 -11.08 -2.43
N GLN A 145 11.83 -11.01 -1.72
CA GLN A 145 12.18 -11.94 -0.66
C GLN A 145 11.24 -11.83 0.54
N LEU A 146 10.94 -10.62 1.02
CA LEU A 146 9.98 -10.40 2.11
C LEU A 146 8.58 -10.89 1.75
N GLN A 147 8.20 -10.78 0.49
CA GLN A 147 6.92 -11.28 0.03
C GLN A 147 6.87 -12.81 0.03
N ARG A 148 7.95 -13.47 -0.38
CA ARG A 148 8.09 -14.94 -0.25
C ARG A 148 8.05 -15.40 1.22
N GLU A 149 8.83 -14.76 2.09
CA GLU A 149 8.83 -15.06 3.53
C GLU A 149 7.44 -14.90 4.15
N PHE A 150 6.68 -13.91 3.69
CA PHE A 150 5.30 -13.72 4.11
C PHE A 150 4.36 -14.80 3.58
N ASP A 151 4.47 -15.17 2.30
CA ASP A 151 3.65 -16.22 1.70
C ASP A 151 3.92 -17.58 2.37
N ASP A 152 5.19 -17.92 2.64
CA ASP A 152 5.59 -19.13 3.36
C ASP A 152 5.04 -19.15 4.80
N LEU A 153 5.06 -18.01 5.49
CA LEU A 153 4.47 -17.86 6.82
C LEU A 153 2.95 -18.05 6.79
N VAL A 154 2.28 -17.51 5.77
CA VAL A 154 0.82 -17.68 5.59
C VAL A 154 0.47 -19.15 5.34
N GLU A 155 1.24 -19.87 4.52
CA GLU A 155 1.05 -21.31 4.33
C GLU A 155 1.29 -22.09 5.62
N THR A 156 2.34 -21.77 6.38
CA THR A 156 2.58 -22.39 7.70
C THR A 156 1.42 -22.16 8.68
N ILE A 157 0.81 -20.98 8.66
CA ILE A 157 -0.37 -20.66 9.48
C ILE A 157 -1.56 -21.51 9.02
N ARG A 158 -1.79 -21.64 7.71
CA ARG A 158 -2.88 -22.46 7.15
C ARG A 158 -2.71 -23.94 7.49
N GLU A 159 -1.49 -24.46 7.40
CA GLU A 159 -1.13 -25.84 7.75
C GLU A 159 -1.23 -26.15 9.24
N LYS A 160 -1.22 -25.14 10.13
CA LYS A 160 -1.44 -25.35 11.57
C LYS A 160 -2.91 -25.20 11.96
N ASN A 161 -3.66 -24.40 11.19
CA ASN A 161 -5.08 -24.13 11.43
C ASN A 161 -6.03 -25.18 10.84
N TRP A 162 -5.53 -26.33 10.34
CA TRP A 162 -6.35 -27.49 9.94
C TRP A 162 -6.75 -28.40 11.12
N ILE A 163 -6.24 -28.12 12.32
CA ILE A 163 -6.64 -28.82 13.55
C ILE A 163 -7.59 -27.89 14.31
N LEU A 164 -8.81 -27.74 13.80
CA LEU A 164 -10.06 -27.49 14.54
C LEU A 164 -11.26 -27.55 13.59
#